data_AF-A0A933QHY4-F1
#
_entry.id   AF-A0A933QHY4-F1
#
_cell.length_a   1.000
_cell.length_b   1.000
_cell.length_c   1.000
_cell.angle_alpha   90.00
_cell.angle_beta   90.00
_cell.angle_gamma   90.00
#
_symmetry.space_group_name_H-M   'P 1'
#
loop_
_entity.id
_entity.type
_entity.pdbx_description
1 polymer ?
#
loop_
_entity_poly.entity_id
_entity_poly.type
_entity_poly.pdbx_seq_one_letter_code
_entity_poly.pdbx_strand_id
1 'polypeptide(L)'
;MSIQTDQFAERLIAATPASPQEDALERALRPKKLAEYVGQQKIRSQLEIFIEAAKRRAEALDHVLLFGPPGLGKTTLAHIIAHEMGVNLRQTYGPVLERAGDLAAILTNLEPHDVL
;
A
#
# COMPACT_ATOMS: atom_id res chain seq x y z
N MET A 1 -25.41 9.70 -1.11
CA MET A 1 -24.20 10.31 -0.50
C MET A 1 -23.20 10.56 -1.60
N SER A 2 -23.16 11.79 -2.12
CA SER A 2 -22.17 12.20 -3.11
C SER A 2 -20.82 12.32 -2.42
N ILE A 3 -19.89 11.42 -2.73
CA ILE A 3 -18.48 11.64 -2.42
C ILE A 3 -18.06 12.81 -3.30
N GLN A 4 -18.08 14.02 -2.74
CA GLN A 4 -17.46 15.17 -3.35
C GLN A 4 -15.98 14.81 -3.50
N THR A 5 -15.57 14.55 -4.73
CA THR A 5 -14.16 14.35 -5.06
C THR A 5 -13.56 15.74 -5.01
N ASP A 6 -13.03 16.13 -3.85
CA ASP A 6 -12.20 17.31 -3.75
C ASP A 6 -11.14 17.21 -4.86
N GLN A 7 -11.11 18.23 -5.70
CA GLN A 7 -10.22 18.33 -6.84
C GLN A 7 -8.81 18.44 -6.28
N PHE A 8 -8.14 17.29 -6.10
CA PHE A 8 -6.81 17.24 -5.51
C PHE A 8 -5.90 18.15 -6.33
N ALA A 9 -5.41 19.21 -5.67
CA ALA A 9 -4.51 20.18 -6.28
C ALA A 9 -3.42 19.45 -7.07
N GLU A 10 -3.26 19.86 -8.33
CA GLU A 10 -2.19 19.41 -9.20
C GLU A 10 -0.88 19.47 -8.41
N ARG A 11 -0.12 18.38 -8.42
CA ARG A 11 1.09 18.25 -7.60
C ARG A 11 2.19 19.14 -8.20
N LEU A 12 2.16 20.43 -7.86
CA LEU A 12 3.01 21.48 -8.44
C LEU A 12 4.52 21.23 -8.26
N ILE A 13 4.90 20.42 -7.27
CA ILE A 13 6.29 20.05 -6.99
C ILE A 13 6.34 18.54 -6.83
N ALA A 14 6.64 17.84 -7.93
CA ALA A 14 7.09 16.46 -7.89
C ALA A 14 8.54 16.47 -8.37
N ALA A 15 9.46 15.91 -7.58
CA ALA A 15 10.81 15.66 -8.06
C ALA A 15 10.71 14.59 -9.16
N THR A 16 11.09 14.94 -10.38
CA THR A 16 11.32 13.95 -11.43
C THR A 16 12.65 13.26 -11.09
N PRO A 17 12.68 11.94 -10.87
CA PRO A 17 13.93 11.26 -10.56
C PRO A 17 14.90 11.45 -11.72
N ALA A 18 16.14 11.87 -11.42
CA ALA A 18 17.14 12.17 -12.44
C ALA A 18 17.75 10.89 -13.03
N SER A 19 17.61 9.75 -12.34
CA SER A 19 18.07 8.44 -12.82
C SER A 19 17.34 7.26 -12.15
N PRO A 20 17.31 6.07 -12.79
CA PRO A 20 16.80 4.85 -12.17
C PRO A 20 17.50 4.46 -10.86
N GLN A 21 18.77 4.84 -10.69
CA GLN A 21 19.54 4.61 -9.46
C GLN A 21 19.02 5.45 -8.29
N GLU A 22 18.58 6.69 -8.56
CA GLU A 22 17.99 7.57 -7.56
C GLU A 22 16.63 7.05 -7.07
N ASP A 23 15.79 6.56 -8.00
CA ASP A 23 14.52 5.89 -7.65
C ASP A 23 14.71 4.63 -6.80
N ALA A 24 15.76 3.86 -7.08
CA ALA A 24 16.10 2.67 -6.31
C ALA A 24 16.56 3.05 -4.89
N LEU A 25 17.36 4.12 -4.78
CA LEU A 25 17.80 4.66 -3.51
C LEU A 25 16.63 5.20 -2.68
N GLU A 26 15.72 5.97 -3.27
CA GLU A 26 14.52 6.47 -2.59
C GLU A 26 13.66 5.32 -2.06
N ARG A 27 13.46 4.27 -2.85
CA ARG A 27 12.75 3.06 -2.41
C ARG A 27 13.46 2.37 -1.25
N ALA A 28 14.79 2.33 -1.25
CA ALA A 28 15.57 1.74 -0.16
C ALA A 28 15.46 2.53 1.16
N LEU A 29 15.17 3.83 1.09
CA LEU A 29 14.96 4.70 2.26
C LEU A 29 13.55 4.55 2.87
N ARG A 30 12.61 3.88 2.19
CA ARG A 30 11.27 3.68 2.72
C ARG A 30 11.31 2.71 3.92
N PRO A 31 10.56 3.01 5.00
CA PRO A 31 10.46 2.11 6.15
C PRO A 31 9.86 0.77 5.73
N LYS A 32 10.39 -0.32 6.31
CA LYS A 32 9.96 -1.69 6.02
C LYS A 32 9.02 -2.24 7.09
N LYS A 33 9.18 -1.79 8.33
CA LYS A 33 8.37 -2.20 9.48
C LYS A 33 7.43 -1.10 9.93
N LEU A 34 6.31 -1.49 10.55
CA LEU A 34 5.34 -0.54 11.09
C LEU A 34 5.94 0.31 12.22
N ALA A 35 6.91 -0.25 12.96
CA ALA A 35 7.67 0.44 13.98
C ALA A 35 8.52 1.61 13.43
N GLU A 36 9.01 1.49 12.19
CA GLU A 36 9.88 2.48 11.51
C GLU A 36 9.07 3.60 10.84
N TYR A 37 7.75 3.42 10.67
CA TYR A 37 6.89 4.40 10.01
C TYR A 37 6.64 5.60 10.93
N VAL A 38 7.21 6.76 10.61
CA VAL A 38 7.15 7.96 11.45
C VAL A 38 5.83 8.72 11.25
N GLY A 39 5.22 9.18 12.34
CA GLY A 39 3.96 9.92 12.32
C GLY A 39 2.73 9.00 12.28
N GLN A 40 1.57 9.56 11.92
CA GLN A 40 0.30 8.83 11.73
C GLN A 40 -0.06 7.86 12.88
N GLN A 41 0.15 8.28 14.13
CA GLN A 41 0.04 7.40 15.31
C GLN A 41 -1.27 6.61 15.37
N LYS A 42 -2.40 7.27 15.07
CA LYS A 42 -3.71 6.62 15.05
C LYS A 42 -3.78 5.46 14.06
N ILE A 43 -3.26 5.64 12.84
CA ILE A 43 -3.26 4.60 11.80
C ILE A 43 -2.32 3.47 12.20
N ARG A 44 -1.14 3.81 12.74
CA ARG A 44 -0.16 2.81 13.21
C ARG A 44 -0.74 1.91 14.28
N SER A 45 -1.31 2.47 15.35
CA SER A 45 -1.90 1.68 16.43
C SER A 45 -3.06 0.80 15.94
N GLN A 46 -3.88 1.31 15.02
CA GLN A 46 -4.99 0.54 14.46
C GLN A 46 -4.50 -0.64 13.60
N LEU A 47 -3.53 -0.40 12.71
CA LEU A 47 -2.92 -1.46 11.89
C LEU A 47 -2.20 -2.50 12.75
N GLU A 48 -1.49 -2.09 13.80
CA GLU A 48 -0.82 -2.99 14.73
C GLU A 48 -1.81 -3.97 15.36
N ILE A 49 -2.96 -3.48 15.84
CA ILE A 49 -4.01 -4.33 16.42
C ILE A 49 -4.55 -5.33 15.38
N PHE A 50 -4.84 -4.87 14.16
CA PHE A 50 -5.42 -5.74 13.13
C PHE A 50 -4.44 -6.79 12.61
N ILE A 51 -3.18 -6.40 12.37
CA ILE A 51 -2.11 -7.31 11.94
C ILE A 51 -1.88 -8.38 13.01
N GLU A 52 -1.73 -7.99 14.28
CA GLU A 52 -1.53 -8.94 15.37
C GLU A 52 -2.73 -9.88 15.53
N ALA A 53 -3.95 -9.37 15.38
CA ALA A 53 -5.15 -10.18 15.45
C ALA A 53 -5.23 -11.21 14.30
N ALA A 54 -4.94 -10.80 13.06
CA ALA A 54 -4.93 -11.68 11.89
C ALA A 54 -3.84 -12.76 12.01
N LYS A 55 -2.63 -12.38 12.43
CA LYS A 55 -1.52 -13.31 12.66
C LYS A 55 -1.84 -14.35 13.73
N ARG A 56 -2.45 -13.95 14.85
CA ARG A 56 -2.88 -14.88 15.90
C ARG A 56 -3.93 -15.88 15.44
N ARG A 57 -4.77 -15.50 14.46
CA ARG A 57 -5.77 -16.39 13.85
C ARG A 57 -5.21 -17.21 12.68
N ALA A 58 -3.99 -16.93 12.24
CA ALA A 58 -3.39 -17.50 11.03
C ALA A 58 -4.26 -17.28 9.77
N GLU A 59 -4.87 -16.09 9.67
CA GLU A 59 -5.74 -15.68 8.57
C GLU A 59 -5.14 -14.49 7.80
N ALA A 60 -5.70 -14.22 6.62
CA ALA A 60 -5.44 -12.97 5.90
C ALA A 60 -5.88 -11.76 6.73
N LEU A 61 -5.20 -10.63 6.51
CA LEU A 61 -5.67 -9.34 7.00
C LEU A 61 -6.94 -8.95 6.24
N ASP A 62 -7.92 -8.35 6.93
CA ASP A 62 -9.09 -7.77 6.29
C ASP A 62 -8.70 -6.70 5.25
N HIS A 63 -9.55 -6.49 4.24
CA HIS A 63 -9.28 -5.51 3.19
C HIS A 63 -9.11 -4.09 3.75
N VAL A 64 -8.02 -3.42 3.36
CA VAL A 64 -7.65 -2.08 3.82
C VAL A 64 -7.81 -1.05 2.71
N LEU A 65 -8.53 0.04 2.98
CA LEU A 65 -8.57 1.23 2.12
C LEU A 65 -7.70 2.34 2.71
N LEU A 66 -6.58 2.66 2.06
CA LEU A 66 -5.74 3.80 2.42
C LEU A 66 -6.15 5.02 1.60
N PHE A 67 -6.74 6.02 2.26
CA PHE A 67 -7.18 7.27 1.64
C PHE A 67 -6.40 8.48 2.16
N GLY A 68 -6.07 9.41 1.26
CA GLY A 68 -5.46 10.69 1.61
C GLY A 68 -4.64 11.32 0.46
N PRO A 69 -4.18 12.56 0.62
CA PRO A 69 -3.32 13.27 -0.35
C PRO A 69 -2.09 12.46 -0.83
N PRO A 70 -1.55 12.74 -2.03
CA PRO A 70 -0.36 12.07 -2.54
C PRO A 70 0.87 12.39 -1.67
N GLY A 71 1.75 11.41 -1.46
CA GLY A 71 2.99 11.60 -0.67
C GLY A 71 2.89 11.29 0.82
N LEU A 72 1.70 10.95 1.34
CA LEU A 72 1.54 10.54 2.75
C LEU A 72 1.97 9.10 3.07
N GLY A 73 2.70 8.44 2.18
CA GLY A 73 3.20 7.08 2.44
C GLY A 73 2.16 5.96 2.33
N LYS A 74 1.05 6.16 1.59
CA LYS A 74 0.04 5.10 1.35
C LYS A 74 0.64 3.84 0.73
N THR A 75 1.44 4.01 -0.33
CA THR A 75 2.16 2.90 -0.97
C THR A 75 3.14 2.25 0.00
N THR A 76 3.83 3.05 0.82
CA THR A 76 4.73 2.54 1.86
C THR A 76 3.99 1.69 2.89
N LEU A 77 2.81 2.11 3.34
CA LEU A 77 1.99 1.34 4.28
C LEU A 77 1.53 0.00 3.69
N ALA A 78 1.18 -0.07 2.41
CA ALA A 78 0.85 -1.34 1.76
C ALA A 78 2.03 -2.34 1.77
N HIS A 79 3.25 -1.86 1.51
CA HIS A 79 4.46 -2.67 1.63
C HIS A 79 4.73 -3.12 3.07
N ILE A 80 4.54 -2.22 4.05
CA ILE A 80 4.68 -2.56 5.47
C ILE A 80 3.68 -3.64 5.86
N ILE A 81 2.41 -3.54 5.44
CA ILE A 81 1.37 -4.53 5.75
C ILE A 81 1.79 -5.92 5.24
N ALA A 82 2.19 -6.03 3.98
CA ALA A 82 2.65 -7.30 3.41
C ALA A 82 3.88 -7.85 4.16
N HIS A 83 4.83 -6.97 4.51
CA HIS A 83 6.03 -7.35 5.26
C HIS A 83 5.69 -7.86 6.67
N GLU A 84 4.81 -7.18 7.42
CA GLU A 84 4.41 -7.58 8.77
C GLU A 84 3.58 -8.88 8.80
N MET A 85 2.81 -9.11 7.73
CA MET A 85 2.06 -10.35 7.50
C MET A 85 2.94 -11.49 6.97
N GLY A 86 4.14 -11.20 6.46
CA GLY A 86 5.08 -12.20 5.94
C GLY A 86 4.64 -12.82 4.60
N VAL A 87 3.97 -12.04 3.76
CA VAL A 87 3.33 -12.48 2.50
C VAL A 87 3.81 -11.62 1.32
N ASN A 88 3.48 -12.01 0.09
CA ASN A 88 3.84 -11.21 -1.06
C ASN A 88 2.89 -10.01 -1.22
N LEU A 89 3.42 -8.94 -1.81
CA LEU A 89 2.62 -7.80 -2.29
C LEU A 89 2.54 -7.85 -3.82
N ARG A 90 1.33 -7.94 -4.37
CA ARG A 90 1.03 -7.83 -5.79
C ARG A 90 0.47 -6.45 -6.08
N GLN A 91 1.30 -5.51 -6.51
CA GLN A 91 0.82 -4.15 -6.79
C GLN A 91 0.21 -4.04 -8.20
N THR A 92 -0.92 -3.33 -8.30
CA THR A 92 -1.49 -2.88 -9.58
C THR A 92 -2.01 -1.44 -9.48
N TYR A 93 -2.34 -0.81 -10.60
CA TYR A 93 -2.99 0.50 -10.65
C TYR A 93 -4.14 0.48 -11.63
N GLY A 94 -5.22 1.20 -11.31
CA GLY A 94 -6.49 1.15 -12.05
C GLY A 94 -6.36 1.25 -13.57
N PRO A 95 -5.57 2.19 -14.11
CA PRO A 95 -5.33 2.28 -15.56
C PRO A 95 -4.77 1.03 -16.25
N VAL A 96 -4.09 0.12 -15.53
CA VAL A 96 -3.62 -1.17 -16.10
C VAL A 96 -4.74 -2.17 -16.26
N LEU A 97 -5.80 -2.05 -15.47
CA LEU A 97 -6.92 -2.98 -15.43
C LEU A 97 -7.96 -2.53 -16.46
N GLU A 98 -7.64 -2.69 -17.74
CA GLU A 98 -8.51 -2.27 -18.85
C GLU A 98 -9.66 -3.24 -19.10
N ARG A 99 -9.44 -4.53 -18.86
CA ARG A 99 -10.40 -5.61 -19.13
C ARG A 99 -10.64 -6.45 -17.88
N ALA A 100 -11.83 -7.04 -17.77
CA ALA A 100 -12.15 -7.97 -16.69
C ALA A 100 -11.17 -9.15 -16.60
N GLY A 101 -10.58 -9.56 -17.73
CA GLY A 101 -9.55 -10.61 -17.79
C GLY A 101 -8.26 -10.26 -17.05
N ASP A 102 -7.87 -8.98 -16.99
CA ASP A 102 -6.62 -8.55 -16.35
C ASP A 102 -6.72 -8.72 -14.84
N LEU A 103 -7.85 -8.35 -14.25
CA LEU A 103 -8.13 -8.58 -12.84
C LEU A 103 -8.25 -10.08 -12.53
N ALA A 104 -8.96 -10.85 -13.38
CA ALA A 104 -9.10 -12.29 -13.20
C ALA A 104 -7.73 -12.98 -13.17
N ALA A 105 -6.82 -12.61 -14.09
CA ALA A 105 -5.46 -13.16 -14.14
C ALA A 105 -4.63 -12.85 -12.90
N ILE A 106 -4.78 -11.66 -12.31
CA ILE A 106 -4.11 -11.32 -11.05
C ILE A 106 -4.66 -12.17 -9.90
N LEU A 107 -5.99 -12.23 -9.76
CA LEU A 107 -6.64 -12.97 -8.68
C LEU A 107 -6.33 -14.47 -8.72
N THR A 108 -6.22 -15.07 -9.91
CA THR A 108 -5.91 -16.51 -10.05
C THR A 108 -4.48 -16.87 -9.68
N ASN A 109 -3.57 -15.89 -9.64
CA ASN A 109 -2.14 -16.11 -9.35
C ASN A 109 -1.75 -15.69 -7.93
N LEU A 110 -2.72 -15.33 -7.08
CA LEU A 110 -2.46 -14.96 -5.69
C LEU A 110 -2.13 -16.20 -4.85
N GLU A 111 -1.08 -16.09 -4.04
CA GLU A 111 -0.78 -17.09 -3.02
C GLU A 111 -1.64 -16.85 -1.77
N PRO A 112 -1.83 -17.86 -0.90
CA PRO A 112 -2.58 -17.68 0.33
C PRO A 112 -2.07 -16.50 1.16
N HIS A 113 -3.00 -15.62 1.54
CA HIS A 113 -2.77 -14.41 2.34
C HIS A 113 -1.98 -13.29 1.66
N ASP A 114 -1.66 -13.41 0.37
CA ASP A 114 -1.04 -12.31 -0.39
C ASP A 114 -1.85 -11.01 -0.29
N VAL A 115 -1.13 -9.88 -0.27
CA VAL A 115 -1.71 -8.54 -0.36
C VAL A 115 -1.75 -8.12 -1.82
N LEU A 116 -2.90 -7.66 -2.31
CA LEU A 116 -3.13 -7.10 -3.65
C LEU A 116 -3.31 -5.58 -3.58
#